data_AF-A0A6A7SGE7-F1
#
_entry.id   AF-A0A6A7SGE7-F1
#
_cell.length_a   1.000
_cell.length_b   1.000
_cell.length_c   1.000
_cell.angle_alpha   90.00
_cell.angle_beta   90.00
_cell.angle_gamma   90.00
#
_symmetry.space_group_name_H-M   'P 1'
#
loop_
_entity.id
_entity.type
_entity.pdbx_description
1 polymer ?
#
loop_
_entity_poly.entity_id
_entity_poly.type
_entity_poly.pdbx_seq_one_letter_code
_entity_poly.pdbx_strand_id
1 'polypeptide(L)'
;MSDITVAIVLHVLGVVWWVGGMALVTTVVLPHLRRHPDGALERFHAVERRFAPQVRVAVLTVGASGGWMLYRLQLWRVLGEPAFWWLWAMIALWTLFFLMLFVLGPTGVLRRIMSGPLERDLPSRLARMHYLHMLLLGFALVTVAGGVAGVHG
;
A
#
# COMPACT_ATOMS: atom_id res chain seq x y z
N MET A 1 -3.92 -28.12 -5.67
CA MET A 1 -5.12 -27.45 -5.13
C MET A 1 -4.83 -26.86 -3.75
N SER A 2 -4.26 -27.65 -2.81
CA SER A 2 -3.85 -27.17 -1.49
C SER A 2 -2.93 -25.94 -1.53
N ASP A 3 -1.99 -25.94 -2.46
CA ASP A 3 -1.04 -24.86 -2.69
C ASP A 3 -1.69 -23.53 -3.13
N ILE A 4 -2.73 -23.59 -3.96
CA ILE A 4 -3.51 -22.41 -4.36
C ILE A 4 -4.32 -21.90 -3.17
N THR A 5 -4.94 -22.79 -2.39
CA THR A 5 -5.65 -22.41 -1.17
C THR A 5 -4.74 -21.71 -0.17
N VAL A 6 -3.53 -22.24 0.06
CA VAL A 6 -2.52 -21.59 0.91
C VAL A 6 -2.14 -20.22 0.36
N ALA A 7 -1.93 -20.10 -0.96
CA ALA A 7 -1.63 -18.81 -1.58
C ALA A 7 -2.77 -17.80 -1.38
N ILE A 8 -4.04 -18.20 -1.56
CA ILE A 8 -5.20 -17.33 -1.32
C ILE A 8 -5.23 -16.85 0.13
N VAL A 9 -5.05 -17.76 1.10
CA VAL A 9 -5.06 -17.41 2.53
C VAL A 9 -3.97 -16.39 2.85
N LEU A 10 -2.74 -16.64 2.39
CA LEU A 10 -1.62 -15.72 2.59
C LEU A 10 -1.86 -14.37 1.90
N HIS A 11 -2.40 -14.40 0.69
CA HIS A 11 -2.70 -13.21 -0.09
C HIS A 11 -3.72 -12.33 0.64
N VAL A 12 -4.86 -12.90 1.04
CA VAL A 12 -5.92 -12.17 1.72
C VAL A 12 -5.44 -11.63 3.07
N LEU A 13 -4.73 -12.42 3.87
CA LEU A 13 -4.17 -11.95 5.14
C LEU A 13 -3.19 -10.78 4.93
N GLY A 14 -2.34 -10.88 3.91
CA GLY A 14 -1.42 -9.82 3.55
C GLY A 14 -2.13 -8.55 3.09
N VAL A 15 -3.17 -8.66 2.25
CA VAL A 15 -3.98 -7.53 1.78
C VAL A 15 -4.71 -6.87 2.95
N VAL A 16 -5.35 -7.65 3.83
CA VAL A 16 -6.05 -7.12 5.02
C VAL A 16 -5.08 -6.35 5.91
N TRP A 17 -3.90 -6.92 6.19
CA TRP A 17 -2.90 -6.26 7.04
C TRP A 17 -2.36 -4.98 6.39
N TRP A 18 -2.00 -5.04 5.11
CA TRP A 18 -1.41 -3.92 4.39
C TRP A 18 -2.41 -2.79 4.15
N VAL A 19 -3.57 -3.08 3.56
CA VAL A 19 -4.61 -2.08 3.25
C VAL A 19 -5.26 -1.58 4.53
N GLY A 20 -5.50 -2.44 5.53
CA GLY A 20 -6.00 -2.03 6.84
C GLY A 20 -5.03 -1.10 7.56
N GLY A 21 -3.73 -1.42 7.54
CA GLY A 21 -2.69 -0.53 8.05
C GLY A 21 -2.64 0.82 7.30
N MET A 22 -2.79 0.81 5.98
CA MET A 22 -2.89 2.02 5.18
C MET A 22 -4.11 2.86 5.62
N ALA A 23 -5.28 2.23 5.81
CA ALA A 23 -6.47 2.91 6.30
C ALA A 23 -6.24 3.58 7.66
N LEU A 24 -5.56 2.90 8.60
CA LEU A 24 -5.21 3.48 9.91
C LEU A 24 -4.31 4.71 9.76
N VAL A 25 -3.27 4.62 8.94
CA VAL A 25 -2.35 5.75 8.72
C VAL A 25 -3.08 6.94 8.10
N THR A 26 -3.90 6.67 7.09
CA THR A 26 -4.65 7.70 6.35
C THR A 26 -5.70 8.37 7.22
N THR A 27 -6.51 7.61 7.95
CA THR A 27 -7.72 8.13 8.62
C THR A 27 -7.49 8.55 10.07
N VAL A 28 -6.43 8.06 10.70
CA VAL A 28 -6.14 8.35 12.12
C VAL A 28 -4.81 9.07 12.28
N VAL A 29 -3.70 8.47 11.82
CA VAL A 29 -2.35 8.98 12.12
C VAL A 29 -2.11 10.34 11.46
N LEU A 30 -2.29 10.45 10.14
CA LEU A 30 -2.02 11.69 9.42
C LEU A 30 -2.94 12.85 9.85
N PRO A 31 -4.26 12.67 10.05
CA PRO A 31 -5.12 13.69 10.64
C PRO A 31 -4.68 14.12 12.04
N HIS A 32 -4.26 13.18 12.89
CA HIS A 32 -3.79 13.49 14.24
C HIS A 32 -2.53 14.36 14.21
N LEU A 33 -1.55 14.01 13.37
CA LEU A 33 -0.31 14.77 13.17
C LEU A 33 -0.57 16.17 12.58
N ARG A 34 -1.55 16.30 11.69
CA ARG A 34 -1.93 17.60 11.11
C ARG A 34 -2.59 18.54 12.13
N ARG A 35 -3.40 18.00 13.05
CA ARG A 35 -4.07 18.80 14.08
C ARG A 35 -3.13 19.22 15.21
N HIS A 36 -2.07 18.45 15.46
CA HIS A 36 -1.10 18.69 16.51
C HIS A 36 0.29 18.75 15.88
N PRO A 37 0.71 19.88 15.29
CA PRO A 37 1.97 19.97 14.57
C PRO A 37 3.21 19.86 15.49
N ASP A 38 3.07 20.23 16.77
CA ASP A 38 4.17 20.20 17.75
C ASP A 38 4.68 18.77 17.94
N GLY A 39 5.97 18.53 17.67
CA GLY A 39 6.56 17.19 17.74
C GLY A 39 5.93 16.18 16.76
N ALA A 40 5.20 16.61 15.72
CA ALA A 40 4.54 15.72 14.77
C ALA A 40 5.54 14.82 14.03
N LEU A 41 6.73 15.33 13.70
CA LEU A 41 7.76 14.57 13.00
C LEU A 41 8.31 13.42 13.86
N GLU A 42 8.55 13.66 15.15
CA GLU A 42 9.03 12.64 16.08
C GLU A 42 7.99 11.56 16.29
N ARG A 43 6.73 11.95 16.48
CA ARG A 43 5.60 11.02 16.57
C ARG A 43 5.43 10.20 15.28
N PHE A 44 5.58 10.85 14.12
CA PHE A 44 5.56 10.16 12.84
C PHE A 44 6.67 9.10 12.74
N HIS A 45 7.91 9.47 13.01
CA HIS A 45 9.04 8.54 12.97
C HIS A 45 8.89 7.38 13.97
N ALA A 46 8.31 7.64 15.15
CA ALA A 46 8.07 6.60 16.15
C ALA A 46 7.06 5.54 15.65
N VAL A 47 6.00 5.98 14.95
CA VAL A 47 5.04 5.09 14.30
C VAL A 47 5.70 4.38 13.12
N GLU A 48 6.33 5.13 12.21
CA GLU A 48 6.97 4.62 10.99
C GLU A 48 7.99 3.52 11.31
N ARG A 49 8.84 3.71 12.32
CA ARG A 49 9.88 2.73 12.69
C ARG A 49 9.31 1.35 13.03
N ARG A 50 8.11 1.29 13.63
CA ARG A 50 7.46 0.02 13.96
C ARG A 50 6.56 -0.49 12.82
N PHE A 51 5.93 0.43 12.10
CA PHE A 51 4.95 0.11 11.09
C PHE A 51 5.59 -0.32 9.75
N ALA A 52 6.67 0.33 9.33
CA ALA A 52 7.31 0.07 8.04
C ALA A 52 7.78 -1.40 7.87
N PRO A 53 8.40 -2.07 8.86
CA PRO A 53 8.72 -3.49 8.75
C PRO A 53 7.48 -4.38 8.58
N GLN A 54 6.38 -4.08 9.28
CA GLN A 54 5.14 -4.84 9.18
C GLN A 54 4.53 -4.74 7.78
N VAL A 55 4.48 -3.52 7.22
CA VAL A 55 3.96 -3.30 5.86
C VAL A 55 4.85 -3.98 4.82
N ARG A 56 6.18 -3.93 4.98
CA ARG A 56 7.12 -4.62 4.08
C ARG A 56 6.85 -6.12 4.04
N VAL A 57 6.69 -6.76 5.20
CA VAL A 57 6.35 -8.18 5.27
C VAL A 57 5.02 -8.44 4.57
N ALA A 58 3.98 -7.65 4.85
CA ALA A 58 2.67 -7.82 4.22
C ALA A 58 2.73 -7.66 2.68
N VAL A 59 3.40 -6.63 2.17
CA VAL A 59 3.56 -6.39 0.71
C VAL A 59 4.31 -7.53 0.03
N LEU A 60 5.36 -8.08 0.65
CA LEU A 60 6.08 -9.25 0.13
C LEU A 60 5.19 -10.49 0.12
N THR A 61 4.43 -10.73 1.19
CA THR A 61 3.48 -11.85 1.27
C THR A 61 2.41 -11.76 0.19
N VAL A 62 1.85 -10.56 -0.05
CA VAL A 62 0.87 -10.31 -1.12
C VAL A 62 1.49 -10.54 -2.50
N GLY A 63 2.71 -10.05 -2.72
CA GLY A 63 3.41 -10.20 -3.99
C GLY A 63 3.77 -11.64 -4.32
N ALA A 64 4.33 -12.37 -3.34
CA ALA A 64 4.71 -13.76 -3.52
C ALA A 64 3.50 -14.66 -3.77
N SER A 65 2.46 -14.53 -2.94
CA SER A 65 1.22 -15.32 -3.10
C SER A 65 0.45 -14.93 -4.38
N GLY A 66 0.35 -13.65 -4.68
CA GLY A 66 -0.30 -13.13 -5.89
C GLY A 66 0.42 -13.57 -7.16
N GLY A 67 1.75 -13.46 -7.20
CA GLY A 67 2.57 -13.93 -8.31
C GLY A 67 2.47 -15.44 -8.51
N TRP A 68 2.43 -16.23 -7.42
CA TRP A 68 2.20 -17.67 -7.50
C TRP A 68 0.84 -18.00 -8.12
N MET A 69 -0.22 -17.33 -7.68
CA MET A 69 -1.56 -17.50 -8.27
C MET A 69 -1.59 -17.07 -9.75
N LEU A 70 -0.96 -15.94 -10.10
CA LEU A 70 -0.89 -15.44 -11.47
C LEU A 70 -0.25 -16.48 -12.41
N TYR A 71 0.83 -17.13 -11.97
CA TYR A 71 1.50 -18.19 -12.70
C TYR A 71 0.67 -19.48 -12.77
N ARG A 72 0.20 -19.96 -11.61
CA ARG A 72 -0.47 -21.27 -11.51
C ARG A 72 -1.85 -21.32 -12.14
N LEU A 73 -2.59 -20.22 -12.09
CA LEU A 73 -3.91 -20.08 -12.71
C LEU A 73 -3.82 -19.55 -14.14
N GLN A 74 -2.62 -19.30 -14.66
CA GLN A 74 -2.40 -18.76 -16.01
C GLN A 74 -3.13 -17.42 -16.26
N LEU A 75 -3.37 -16.64 -15.20
CA LEU A 75 -4.09 -15.37 -15.26
C LEU A 75 -3.33 -14.30 -16.06
N TRP A 76 -2.05 -14.53 -16.33
CA TRP A 76 -1.28 -13.69 -17.25
C TRP A 76 -1.89 -13.62 -18.67
N ARG A 77 -2.69 -14.61 -19.07
CA ARG A 77 -3.36 -14.64 -20.38
C ARG A 77 -4.50 -13.64 -20.51
N VAL A 78 -5.22 -13.38 -19.42
CA VAL A 78 -6.38 -12.48 -19.39
C VAL A 78 -6.00 -11.04 -19.04
N LEU A 79 -4.71 -10.77 -18.83
CA LEU A 79 -4.21 -9.41 -18.67
C LEU A 79 -4.59 -8.55 -19.90
N GLY A 80 -4.64 -9.07 -21.12
CA GLY A 80 -5.08 -8.25 -22.26
C GLY A 80 -6.55 -7.79 -22.23
N GLU A 81 -7.38 -8.35 -21.35
CA GLU A 81 -8.82 -8.20 -21.41
C GLU A 81 -9.36 -7.10 -20.47
N PRO A 82 -10.12 -6.11 -20.99
CA PRO A 82 -10.67 -5.02 -20.17
C PRO A 82 -11.56 -5.47 -19.01
N ALA A 83 -12.22 -6.64 -19.14
CA ALA A 83 -13.04 -7.22 -18.08
C ALA A 83 -12.24 -7.53 -16.80
N PHE A 84 -10.92 -7.72 -16.92
CA PHE A 84 -10.01 -8.03 -15.83
C PHE A 84 -9.18 -6.81 -15.39
N TRP A 85 -9.70 -5.60 -15.57
CA TRP A 85 -9.03 -4.34 -15.18
C TRP A 85 -8.53 -4.34 -13.72
N TRP A 86 -9.25 -5.01 -12.82
CA TRP A 86 -8.91 -5.14 -11.40
C TRP A 86 -7.59 -5.90 -11.18
N LEU A 87 -7.24 -6.84 -12.07
CA LEU A 87 -5.99 -7.59 -12.00
C LEU A 87 -4.79 -6.67 -12.29
N TRP A 88 -4.91 -5.81 -13.31
CA TRP A 88 -3.90 -4.78 -13.57
C TRP A 88 -3.83 -3.75 -12.45
N ALA A 89 -4.97 -3.30 -11.94
CA ALA A 89 -5.00 -2.36 -10.83
C ALA A 89 -4.28 -2.93 -9.60
N MET A 90 -4.48 -4.21 -9.30
CA MET A 90 -3.78 -4.92 -8.22
C MET A 90 -2.27 -4.98 -8.45
N ILE A 91 -1.83 -5.37 -9.65
CA ILE A 91 -0.40 -5.44 -10.00
C ILE A 91 0.25 -4.05 -9.95
N ALA A 92 -0.42 -3.03 -10.49
CA ALA A 92 0.07 -1.65 -10.51
C ALA A 92 0.20 -1.08 -9.09
N LEU A 93 -0.83 -1.27 -8.24
CA LEU A 93 -0.82 -0.83 -6.85
C LEU A 93 0.27 -1.55 -6.05
N TRP A 94 0.38 -2.86 -6.20
CA TRP A 94 1.45 -3.63 -5.56
C TRP A 94 2.83 -3.14 -5.99
N THR A 95 3.04 -2.95 -7.29
CA THR A 95 4.32 -2.47 -7.85
C THR A 95 4.67 -1.10 -7.29
N LEU A 96 3.71 -0.17 -7.27
CA LEU A 96 3.90 1.17 -6.71
C LEU A 96 4.39 1.12 -5.26
N PHE A 97 3.73 0.33 -4.41
CA PHE A 97 4.12 0.21 -3.00
C PHE A 97 5.43 -0.54 -2.80
N PHE A 98 5.69 -1.58 -3.61
CA PHE A 98 6.96 -2.27 -3.60
C PHE A 98 8.11 -1.30 -3.89
N LEU A 99 8.00 -0.52 -4.98
CA LEU A 99 9.00 0.49 -5.33
C LEU A 99 9.13 1.55 -4.23
N MET A 100 8.02 2.02 -3.66
CA MET A 100 8.05 2.99 -2.58
C MET A 100 8.80 2.48 -1.34
N LEU A 101 8.52 1.24 -0.91
CA LEU A 101 9.03 0.70 0.36
C LEU A 101 10.43 0.12 0.28
N PHE A 102 10.80 -0.45 -0.88
CA PHE A 102 12.04 -1.19 -1.08
C PHE A 102 13.07 -0.46 -1.96
N VAL A 103 12.64 0.50 -2.78
CA VAL A 103 13.55 1.31 -3.61
C VAL A 103 13.64 2.73 -3.06
N LEU A 104 12.53 3.46 -2.97
CA LEU A 104 12.54 4.88 -2.60
C LEU A 104 12.80 5.13 -1.10
N GLY A 105 12.29 4.24 -0.23
CA GLY A 105 12.52 4.31 1.21
C GLY A 105 14.00 4.16 1.59
N PRO A 106 14.67 3.05 1.24
CA PRO A 106 16.06 2.81 1.60
C PRO A 106 17.07 3.77 0.96
N THR A 107 16.80 4.22 -0.28
CA THR A 107 17.68 5.16 -0.98
C THR A 107 17.62 6.58 -0.40
N GLY A 108 16.73 6.85 0.56
CA GLY A 108 16.54 8.17 1.13
C GLY A 108 15.99 9.19 0.14
N VAL A 109 15.56 8.75 -1.05
CA VAL A 109 14.99 9.62 -2.09
C VAL A 109 13.69 10.25 -1.59
N LEU A 110 12.86 9.50 -0.87
CA LEU A 110 11.65 10.05 -0.25
C LEU A 110 11.99 11.15 0.78
N ARG A 111 13.03 10.92 1.59
CA ARG A 111 13.55 11.92 2.54
C ARG A 111 14.10 13.15 1.83
N ARG A 112 14.75 12.97 0.67
CA ARG A 112 15.33 14.05 -0.16
C ARG A 112 14.27 14.89 -0.88
N ILE A 113 13.22 14.24 -1.43
CA ILE A 113 12.07 14.92 -2.05
C ILE A 113 11.26 15.68 -0.98
N MET A 114 11.22 15.16 0.24
CA MET A 114 10.58 15.79 1.38
C MET A 114 11.51 16.67 2.22
N SER A 115 12.76 16.93 1.80
CA SER A 115 13.69 17.80 2.50
C SER A 115 13.70 19.22 1.92
N GLY A 116 13.11 20.13 2.68
CA GLY A 116 13.30 21.58 2.66
C GLY A 116 13.24 22.07 4.13
N PRO A 117 13.42 23.37 4.44
CA PRO A 117 13.50 23.88 5.82
C PRO A 117 12.37 23.29 6.69
N LEU A 118 12.74 22.44 7.65
CA LEU A 118 11.85 21.44 8.27
C LEU A 118 10.66 22.05 9.03
N GLU A 119 10.79 23.28 9.52
CA GLU A 119 9.77 23.89 10.38
C GLU A 119 8.74 24.74 9.61
N ARG A 120 9.12 25.35 8.48
CA ARG A 120 8.23 26.28 7.74
C ARG A 120 7.23 25.60 6.80
N ASP A 121 7.45 24.35 6.42
CA ASP A 121 6.64 23.64 5.39
C ASP A 121 6.02 22.31 5.88
N LEU A 122 6.17 21.98 7.17
CA LEU A 122 5.65 20.73 7.74
C LEU A 122 4.12 20.56 7.59
N PRO A 123 3.27 21.59 7.82
CA PRO A 123 1.83 21.47 7.63
C PRO A 123 1.44 21.11 6.18
N SER A 124 2.07 21.77 5.20
CA SER A 124 1.85 21.51 3.77
C SER A 124 2.34 20.13 3.35
N ARG A 125 3.46 19.65 3.91
CA ARG A 125 3.96 18.28 3.68
C ARG A 125 3.02 17.22 4.23
N LEU A 126 2.56 17.37 5.47
CA LEU A 126 1.59 16.46 6.07
C LEU A 126 0.25 16.49 5.31
N ALA A 127 -0.16 17.65 4.79
CA ALA A 127 -1.34 17.76 3.95
C ALA A 127 -1.21 16.99 2.63
N ARG A 128 -0.09 17.17 1.91
CA ARG A 128 0.22 16.42 0.68
C ARG A 128 0.30 14.91 0.94
N MET A 129 1.01 14.51 2.00
CA MET A 129 1.11 13.10 2.38
C MET A 129 -0.26 12.49 2.67
N HIS A 130 -1.10 13.19 3.44
CA HIS A 130 -2.47 12.77 3.74
C HIS A 130 -3.31 12.63 2.47
N TYR A 131 -3.25 13.61 1.56
CA TYR A 131 -4.00 13.56 0.30
C TYR A 131 -3.57 12.38 -0.59
N LEU A 132 -2.26 12.16 -0.75
CA LEU A 132 -1.75 11.01 -1.50
C LEU A 132 -2.21 9.68 -0.87
N HIS A 133 -2.17 9.56 0.45
CA HIS A 133 -2.65 8.38 1.16
C HIS A 133 -4.16 8.16 1.00
N MET A 134 -4.96 9.22 0.97
CA MET A 134 -6.39 9.14 0.68
C MET A 134 -6.66 8.63 -0.73
N LEU A 135 -5.95 9.14 -1.73
CA LEU A 135 -6.09 8.68 -3.11
C LEU A 135 -5.70 7.20 -3.25
N LEU A 136 -4.56 6.81 -2.67
CA LEU A 136 -4.08 5.43 -2.71
C LEU A 136 -5.03 4.48 -1.98
N LEU A 137 -5.56 4.89 -0.83
CA LEU A 137 -6.55 4.10 -0.09
C LEU A 137 -7.83 3.93 -0.90
N GLY A 138 -8.37 5.01 -1.49
CA GLY A 138 -9.54 4.94 -2.35
C GLY A 138 -9.34 3.99 -3.54
N PHE A 139 -8.19 4.11 -4.22
CA PHE A 139 -7.83 3.22 -5.32
C PHE A 139 -7.67 1.75 -4.87
N ALA A 140 -7.07 1.52 -3.70
CA ALA A 140 -6.95 0.18 -3.11
C ALA A 140 -8.31 -0.43 -2.82
N LEU A 141 -9.23 0.33 -2.23
CA LEU A 141 -10.59 -0.16 -1.92
C LEU A 141 -11.38 -0.48 -3.19
N VAL A 142 -11.29 0.37 -4.22
CA VAL A 142 -11.90 0.09 -5.54
C VAL A 142 -11.32 -1.17 -6.17
N THR A 143 -10.00 -1.35 -6.07
CA THR A 143 -9.32 -2.54 -6.60
C THR A 143 -9.76 -3.81 -5.87
N VAL A 144 -9.87 -3.77 -4.54
CA VAL A 144 -10.37 -4.90 -3.73
C VAL A 144 -11.82 -5.20 -4.08
N ALA A 145 -12.68 -4.19 -4.17
CA ALA A 145 -14.08 -4.38 -4.56
C ALA A 145 -14.21 -4.99 -5.97
N GLY A 146 -13.42 -4.50 -6.94
CA GLY A 146 -13.37 -5.04 -8.29
C GLY A 146 -12.90 -6.49 -8.34
N GLY A 147 -11.87 -6.85 -7.55
CA GLY A 147 -11.40 -8.23 -7.44
C GLY A 147 -12.44 -9.18 -6.82
N VAL A 148 -13.16 -8.74 -5.78
CA VAL A 148 -14.24 -9.53 -5.18
C VAL A 148 -15.39 -9.72 -6.17
N ALA A 149 -15.87 -8.64 -6.79
CA ALA A 149 -16.96 -8.71 -7.78
C ALA A 149 -16.57 -9.59 -8.98
N GLY A 150 -15.39 -9.38 -9.56
CA GLY A 150 -14.93 -10.13 -10.74
C GLY A 150 -14.73 -11.62 -10.52
N VAL A 151 -14.52 -12.07 -9.27
CA VAL A 151 -14.44 -13.51 -8.94
C VAL A 151 -15.82 -14.14 -8.76
N HIS A 152 -16.84 -13.36 -8.40
CA HIS A 152 -18.19 -13.87 -8.12
C HIS A 152 -19.19 -13.71 -9.27
N GLY A 153 -18.86 -12.89 -10.28
CA GLY A 153 -19.72 -12.58 -11.42
C GLY A 153 -20.36 -11.20 -11.30
#